data_AF-A0A1L9U156-F1
#
_entry.id   AF-A0A1L9U156-F1
#
_cell.length_a   1.000
_cell.length_b   1.000
_cell.length_c   1.000
_cell.angle_alpha   90.00
_cell.angle_beta   90.00
_cell.angle_gamma   90.00
#
_symmetry.space_group_name_H-M   'P 1'
#
loop_
_entity.id
_entity.type
_entity.pdbx_description
1 polymer ?
#
loop_
_entity_poly.entity_id
_entity_poly.type
_entity_poly.pdbx_seq_one_letter_code
_entity_poly.pdbx_strand_id
1 'polypeptide(L)' 'MRAVNFVLSPLDQFEVRDLFSLNSNLLGNINISLTNIGLYLSIGGFIILTYSLLATNNNKIIPNN' A
#
# COMPACT_ATOMS: atom_id res chain seq x y z
N MET A 1 28.09 -12.88 -0.28
CA MET A 1 28.13 -11.88 0.81
C MET A 1 26.73 -11.31 0.98
N ARG A 2 26.14 -11.32 2.19
CA ARG A 2 24.83 -10.68 2.42
C ARG A 2 25.02 -9.17 2.24
N ALA A 3 24.28 -8.56 1.32
CA ALA A 3 24.21 -7.11 1.24
C ALA A 3 23.55 -6.61 2.54
N VAL A 4 24.35 -6.07 3.44
CA VAL A 4 23.84 -5.35 4.59
C VAL A 4 23.44 -3.98 4.04
N ASN A 5 22.14 -3.69 3.99
CA ASN A 5 21.67 -2.36 3.60
C ASN A 5 22.25 -1.36 4.61
N PHE A 6 23.19 -0.53 4.15
CA PHE A 6 23.79 0.51 4.98
C PHE A 6 22.73 1.61 5.14
N VAL A 7 22.11 1.67 6.31
CA VAL A 7 21.18 2.72 6.69
C VAL A 7 22.04 3.92 7.10
N LEU A 8 22.03 5.00 6.32
CA LEU A 8 22.86 6.19 6.57
C LEU A 8 22.36 6.93 7.82
N SER A 9 21.06 6.89 8.07
CA SER A 9 20.40 7.38 9.27
C SER A 9 19.18 6.51 9.61
N PRO A 10 18.91 6.20 10.89
CA PRO A 10 17.65 5.55 11.29
C PRO A 10 16.39 6.27 10.79
N LEU A 11 16.49 7.54 10.42
CA LEU A 11 15.39 8.32 9.83
C LEU A 11 15.07 7.89 8.39
N ASP A 12 16.04 7.35 7.64
CA ASP A 12 15.89 7.01 6.21
C ASP A 12 14.81 5.96 5.96
N GLN A 13 14.49 5.13 6.96
CA GLN A 13 13.41 4.14 6.86
C GLN A 13 12.01 4.76 6.67
N PHE A 14 11.86 6.06 6.97
CA PHE A 14 10.60 6.80 6.84
C PHE A 14 10.55 7.66 5.57
N GLU A 15 11.53 7.56 4.69
CA GLU A 15 11.54 8.28 3.42
C GLU A 15 10.35 7.84 2.54
N VAL A 16 9.54 8.81 2.10
CA VAL A 16 8.47 8.56 1.14
C VAL A 16 9.07 8.57 -0.27
N ARG A 17 8.87 7.47 -0.99
CA ARG A 17 9.45 7.27 -2.32
C ARG A 17 8.37 6.86 -3.31
N ASP A 18 8.46 7.38 -4.53
CA ASP A 18 7.66 6.90 -5.66
C ASP A 18 8.11 5.48 -6.03
N LEU A 19 7.15 4.55 -6.12
CA LEU A 19 7.36 3.20 -6.61
C LEU A 19 6.98 3.08 -8.08
N PHE A 20 5.92 3.78 -8.47
CA PHE A 20 5.44 3.88 -9.85
C PHE A 20 4.84 5.26 -10.06
N SER A 21 5.15 5.93 -11.16
CA SER A 21 4.62 7.26 -11.46
C SER A 21 4.31 7.43 -12.94
N LEU A 22 3.22 8.13 -13.21
CA LEU A 22 2.77 8.56 -14.52
C LEU A 22 2.78 10.09 -14.53
N ASN A 23 3.72 10.63 -15.30
CA ASN A 23 3.91 12.07 -15.48
C ASN A 23 3.59 12.43 -16.92
N SER A 24 2.67 13.35 -17.13
CA SER A 24 2.29 13.81 -18.47
C SER A 24 2.08 15.32 -18.48
N ASN A 25 2.76 15.99 -19.42
CA ASN A 25 2.56 17.42 -19.68
C ASN A 25 1.28 17.68 -20.49
N LEU A 26 0.65 16.63 -21.05
CA LEU A 26 -0.63 16.72 -21.72
C LEU A 26 -1.76 16.66 -20.67
N LEU A 27 -2.70 17.62 -20.74
CA LEU A 27 -3.79 17.87 -19.77
C LEU A 27 -3.33 18.48 -18.42
N GLY A 28 -2.46 19.50 -18.44
CA GLY A 28 -2.21 20.33 -17.26
C GLY A 28 -1.21 19.77 -16.25
N ASN A 29 -0.17 19.07 -16.74
CA ASN A 29 0.91 18.49 -15.92
C ASN A 29 0.39 17.50 -14.86
N ILE A 30 -0.26 16.44 -15.32
CA ILE A 30 -0.74 15.37 -14.46
C ILE A 30 0.45 14.59 -13.92
N ASN A 31 0.51 14.47 -12.59
CA ASN A 31 1.39 13.56 -11.87
C ASN A 31 0.50 12.64 -11.02
N ILE A 32 0.47 11.36 -11.38
CA ILE A 32 -0.17 10.30 -10.60
C ILE A 32 0.93 9.32 -10.22
N SER A 33 1.21 9.20 -8.92
CA SER A 33 2.18 8.22 -8.42
C SER A 33 1.60 7.30 -7.36
N LEU A 34 2.08 6.06 -7.39
CA LEU A 34 2.00 5.12 -6.29
C LEU A 34 3.28 5.24 -5.46
N THR A 35 3.18 5.86 -4.30
CA THR A 35 4.26 5.93 -3.31
C THR A 35 4.27 4.70 -2.41
N ASN A 36 5.36 4.48 -1.67
CA ASN A 36 5.43 3.43 -0.65
C ASN A 36 4.33 3.56 0.42
N ILE A 37 4.04 4.77 0.90
CA ILE A 37 2.93 5.02 1.83
C ILE A 37 1.58 4.77 1.16
N GLY A 38 1.39 5.16 -0.10
CA GLY A 38 0.18 4.85 -0.87
C GLY A 38 -0.03 3.35 -1.06
N LEU A 39 1.04 2.59 -1.27
CA LEU A 39 1.01 1.13 -1.32
C LEU A 39 0.63 0.53 0.04
N TYR A 40 1.22 0.99 1.15
CA TYR A 40 0.88 0.50 2.48
C TYR A 40 -0.59 0.76 2.84
N LEU A 41 -1.12 1.94 2.50
CA LEU A 41 -2.54 2.24 2.68
C LEU A 41 -3.43 1.37 1.80
N SER A 42 -3.01 1.10 0.56
CA SER A 42 -3.75 0.22 -0.35
C SER A 42 -3.78 -1.22 0.15
N ILE A 43 -2.67 -1.74 0.69
CA ILE A 43 -2.61 -3.06 1.33
C ILE A 43 -3.52 -3.10 2.56
N GLY A 44 -3.47 -2.08 3.42
CA GLY A 44 -4.34 -1.98 4.59
C GLY A 44 -5.83 -1.97 4.21
N GLY A 45 -6.19 -1.16 3.21
CA GLY A 45 -7.56 -1.12 2.67
C GLY A 45 -7.99 -2.45 2.06
N PHE A 46 -7.10 -3.11 1.31
CA PHE A 46 -7.36 -4.44 0.76
C PHE A 46 -7.62 -5.46 1.88
N ILE A 47 -6.82 -5.49 2.93
CA ILE A 47 -7.01 -6.39 4.08
C ILE A 47 -8.37 -6.13 4.75
N ILE A 48 -8.70 -4.86 5.01
CA ILE A 48 -10.01 -4.49 5.61
C ILE A 48 -11.16 -4.95 4.72
N LEU A 49 -11.08 -4.71 3.42
CA LEU A 49 -12.10 -5.11 2.45
C LEU A 49 -12.26 -6.64 2.41
N THR A 50 -11.15 -7.37 2.27
CA THR A 50 -11.17 -8.83 2.25
C THR A 50 -11.72 -9.39 3.56
N TYR A 51 -11.29 -8.86 4.70
CA TYR A 51 -11.81 -9.30 5.99
C TYR A 51 -13.31 -9.05 6.12
N SER A 52 -13.78 -7.87 5.73
CA SER A 52 -15.21 -7.52 5.73
C SER A 52 -16.04 -8.48 4.87
N LEU A 53 -15.56 -8.79 3.66
CA LEU A 53 -16.22 -9.73 2.75
C LEU A 53 -16.21 -11.16 3.31
N LEU A 54 -15.08 -11.63 3.82
CA LEU A 54 -14.97 -12.99 4.38
C LEU A 54 -15.72 -13.15 5.71
N ALA A 55 -15.86 -12.08 6.49
CA ALA A 55 -16.65 -12.09 7.72
C ALA A 55 -18.15 -12.28 7.47
N THR A 56 -18.63 -12.03 6.24
CA THR A 56 -20.00 -12.37 5.87
C THR A 56 -20.15 -13.88 5.65
N ASN A 57 -20.62 -14.60 6.69
CA ASN A 57 -20.88 -16.04 6.64
C ASN A 57 -22.19 -16.37 5.88
N ASN A 58 -22.32 -15.97 4.61
CA ASN A 58 -23.54 -16.17 3.82
C ASN A 58 -24.83 -15.78 4.58
N ASN A 59 -24.78 -14.66 5.31
CA ASN A 59 -25.85 -14.15 6.17
C ASN A 59 -26.33 -15.10 7.29
N LYS A 60 -25.54 -16.12 7.64
CA LYS A 60 -25.79 -16.94 8.83
C LYS A 60 -25.47 -16.14 10.09
N ILE A 61 -26.32 -16.30 11.10
CA ILE A 61 -26.15 -15.66 12.42
C ILE A 61 -25.03 -16.32 13.22
N ILE A 62 -24.78 -17.62 12.99
CA ILE A 62 -23.70 -18.35 13.66
C ILE A 62 -22.34 -18.07 12.99
N PRO A 63 -21.26 -17.92 13.77
CA PRO A 63 -19.90 -17.82 13.23
C PRO A 63 -19.52 -19.06 12.40
N ASN A 64 -18.57 -18.90 11.48
CA ASN A 64 -18.01 -20.05 10.76
C ASN A 64 -17.15 -20.88 11.73
N ASN A 65 -17.21 -22.22 11.61
CA ASN A 65 -16.43 -23.16 12.41
C ASN A 65 -15.07 -23.43 11.78
#